data_AF-A0A3B8V650-F1
#
_entry.id   AF-A0A3B8V650-F1
#
_cell.length_a   1.000
_cell.length_b   1.000
_cell.length_c   1.000
_cell.angle_alpha   90.00
_cell.angle_beta   90.00
_cell.angle_gamma   90.00
#
_symmetry.space_group_name_H-M   'P 1'
#
loop_
_entity.id
_entity.type
_entity.pdbx_description
1 polymer ?
#
loop_
_entity_poly.entity_id
_entity_poly.type
_entity_poly.pdbx_seq_one_letter_code
_entity_poly.pdbx_strand_id
1 'polypeptide(L)'
;DTPDGKFERLSENPILEFSDENKHIEDPFLWYDEARKKFCMIAKDDSKNGDGGITGEWGAGFYAESDDCIHFEIPAEAKVYSREIEWADGRKTTQCNLERPSILFDENGNPAYLYCASGDGESPYNFAGHTYVACMEIKEKEK
;
A
#
# COMPACT_ATOMS: atom_id res chain seq x y z
N ASP A 1 -1.28 21.10 -18.89
CA ASP A 1 -1.74 19.76 -18.47
C ASP A 1 -1.63 18.76 -19.60
N THR A 2 -0.42 18.29 -19.87
CA THR A 2 -0.14 17.14 -20.74
C THR A 2 0.68 16.13 -19.92
N PRO A 3 0.65 14.83 -20.24
CA PRO A 3 1.42 13.83 -19.49
C PRO A 3 2.94 14.09 -19.44
N ASP A 4 3.47 14.84 -20.40
CA ASP A 4 4.87 15.26 -20.54
C ASP A 4 5.13 16.72 -20.13
N GLY A 5 4.13 17.38 -19.52
CA GLY A 5 4.21 18.75 -19.06
C GLY A 5 5.14 18.94 -17.86
N LYS A 6 5.28 20.20 -17.42
CA LYS A 6 5.96 20.51 -16.16
C LYS A 6 5.08 20.10 -14.99
N PHE A 7 5.70 19.50 -13.98
CA PHE A 7 5.06 19.22 -12.70
C PHE A 7 5.25 20.42 -11.76
N GLU A 8 4.16 20.81 -11.09
CA GLU A 8 4.15 21.86 -10.08
C GLU A 8 3.69 21.26 -8.76
N ARG A 9 4.15 21.85 -7.65
CA ARG A 9 3.79 21.40 -6.31
C ARG A 9 2.37 21.87 -5.99
N LEU A 10 1.49 20.94 -5.60
CA LEU A 10 0.09 21.25 -5.25
C LEU A 10 -0.13 21.62 -3.77
N SER A 11 0.80 21.25 -2.89
CA SER A 11 0.76 21.56 -1.45
C SER A 11 2.16 21.79 -0.90
N GLU A 12 2.32 22.78 -0.01
CA GLU A 12 3.60 23.06 0.67
C GLU A 12 3.97 22.04 1.74
N ASN A 13 3.01 21.25 2.20
CA ASN A 13 3.22 20.18 3.18
C ASN A 13 2.98 18.80 2.52
N PRO A 14 3.45 17.70 3.14
CA PRO A 14 3.00 16.35 2.78
C PRO A 14 1.46 16.25 2.80
N ILE A 15 0.88 15.49 1.87
CA ILE A 15 -0.59 15.28 1.81
C ILE A 15 -1.13 14.36 2.92
N LEU A 16 -0.24 13.65 3.61
CA LEU A 16 -0.51 12.93 4.85
C LEU A 16 0.43 13.48 5.92
N GLU A 17 -0.14 14.19 6.89
CA GLU A 17 0.59 14.75 8.03
C GLU A 17 0.22 13.99 9.31
N PHE A 18 1.23 13.60 10.08
CA PHE A 18 1.05 12.93 11.35
C PHE A 18 1.72 13.73 12.46
N SER A 19 1.15 13.71 13.67
CA SER A 19 1.78 14.34 14.85
C SER A 19 3.05 13.61 15.31
N ASP A 20 3.17 12.32 15.00
CA ASP A 20 4.38 11.54 15.21
C ASP A 20 5.23 11.54 13.94
N GLU A 21 6.42 12.12 14.03
CA GLU A 21 7.38 12.23 12.93
C GLU A 21 7.91 10.87 12.44
N ASN A 22 7.74 9.80 13.22
CA ASN A 22 8.17 8.46 12.84
C ASN A 22 7.14 7.72 11.98
N LYS A 23 5.92 8.27 11.79
CA LYS A 23 4.91 7.71 10.88
C LYS A 23 5.27 8.02 9.44
N HIS A 24 6.07 7.15 8.85
CA HIS A 24 6.47 7.24 7.45
C HIS A 24 5.56 6.39 6.58
N ILE A 25 5.27 6.93 5.39
CA ILE A 25 4.43 6.31 4.36
C ILE A 25 5.25 6.25 3.08
N GLU A 26 5.27 5.08 2.45
CA GLU A 26 6.07 4.85 1.25
C GLU A 26 5.23 4.19 0.14
N ASP A 27 5.70 4.36 -1.09
CA ASP A 27 5.19 3.70 -2.29
C ASP A 27 3.65 3.74 -2.49
N PRO A 28 3.03 4.93 -2.64
CA PRO A 28 1.61 5.01 -2.91
C PRO A 28 1.26 4.49 -4.32
N PHE A 29 0.17 3.72 -4.41
CA PHE A 29 -0.51 3.39 -5.66
C PHE A 29 -1.88 4.07 -5.67
N LEU A 30 -2.09 4.94 -6.65
CA LEU A 30 -3.29 5.76 -6.80
C LEU A 30 -4.15 5.29 -7.97
N TRP A 31 -5.46 5.23 -7.77
CA TRP A 31 -6.43 5.05 -8.86
C TRP A 31 -7.67 5.91 -8.63
N TYR A 32 -8.48 6.07 -9.67
CA TYR A 32 -9.80 6.68 -9.54
C TYR A 32 -10.88 5.60 -9.59
N ASP A 33 -11.71 5.56 -8.55
CA ASP A 33 -12.89 4.72 -8.48
C ASP A 33 -14.09 5.49 -9.06
N GLU A 34 -14.44 5.19 -10.31
CA GLU A 34 -15.52 5.87 -11.03
C GLU A 34 -16.89 5.69 -10.36
N ALA A 35 -17.15 4.51 -9.78
CA ALA A 35 -18.44 4.21 -9.16
C ALA A 35 -18.66 5.03 -7.88
N ARG A 36 -17.59 5.21 -7.09
CA ARG A 36 -17.61 6.02 -5.86
C ARG A 36 -17.25 7.49 -6.09
N LYS A 37 -16.71 7.82 -7.27
CA LYS A 37 -16.16 9.13 -7.62
C LYS A 37 -15.06 9.59 -6.64
N LYS A 38 -14.20 8.66 -6.25
CA LYS A 38 -13.13 8.88 -5.26
C LYS A 38 -11.77 8.58 -5.87
N PHE A 39 -10.78 9.38 -5.51
CA PHE A 39 -9.39 8.98 -5.64
C PHE A 39 -9.04 8.05 -4.50
N CYS A 40 -8.50 6.89 -4.82
CA CYS A 40 -8.19 5.84 -3.87
C CYS A 40 -6.69 5.60 -3.88
N MET A 41 -6.14 5.34 -2.71
CA MET A 41 -4.72 5.06 -2.51
C MET A 41 -4.56 3.82 -1.66
N ILE A 42 -3.59 2.98 -2.03
CA ILE A 42 -2.95 2.07 -1.08
C ILE A 42 -1.48 2.44 -0.97
N ALA A 43 -0.92 2.35 0.23
CA ALA A 43 0.48 2.66 0.47
C ALA A 43 1.02 1.78 1.60
N LYS A 44 2.35 1.64 1.66
CA LYS A 44 3.02 0.94 2.75
C LYS A 44 3.10 1.82 3.98
N ASP A 45 2.72 1.23 5.10
CA ASP A 45 2.92 1.76 6.44
C ASP A 45 4.33 1.38 6.94
N ASP A 46 5.24 2.34 6.94
CA ASP A 46 6.67 2.10 7.19
C ASP A 46 7.18 2.88 8.40
N SER A 47 6.43 2.80 9.50
CA SER A 47 6.79 3.48 10.75
C SER A 47 8.24 3.17 11.20
N LYS A 48 8.99 4.21 11.60
CA LYS A 48 10.44 4.11 11.85
C LYS A 48 10.82 3.94 13.32
N ASN A 49 9.86 4.00 14.25
CA ASN A 49 10.10 3.85 15.69
C ASN A 49 9.77 2.43 16.23
N GLY A 50 9.40 1.49 15.35
CA GLY A 50 9.03 0.13 15.72
C GLY A 50 7.63 -0.02 16.31
N ASP A 51 6.79 1.02 16.25
CA ASP A 51 5.36 0.89 16.53
C ASP A 51 4.61 0.18 15.37
N GLY A 52 3.32 -0.06 15.58
CA GLY A 52 2.46 -0.67 14.54
C GLY A 52 2.01 0.28 13.44
N GLY A 53 2.46 1.55 13.43
CA GLY A 53 2.07 2.53 12.43
C GLY A 53 0.59 2.90 12.45
N ILE A 54 0.01 3.03 11.26
CA ILE A 54 -1.43 3.25 11.01
C ILE A 54 -2.21 1.94 11.15
N THR A 55 -1.60 0.84 10.71
CA THR A 55 -2.26 -0.45 10.50
C THR A 55 -2.21 -1.38 11.72
N GLY A 56 -1.37 -1.08 12.71
CA GLY A 56 -1.01 -1.99 13.79
C GLY A 56 0.06 -3.03 13.41
N GLU A 57 0.57 -3.04 12.18
CA GLU A 57 1.61 -3.94 11.69
C GLU A 57 2.62 -3.17 10.82
N TRP A 58 3.89 -3.11 11.25
CA TRP A 58 4.94 -2.53 10.43
C TRP A 58 5.07 -3.24 9.07
N GLY A 59 5.16 -2.45 7.99
CA GLY A 59 5.33 -2.92 6.62
C GLY A 59 4.05 -3.47 5.97
N ALA A 60 2.91 -3.37 6.65
CA ALA A 60 1.59 -3.64 6.08
C ALA A 60 1.14 -2.52 5.14
N GLY A 61 0.07 -2.78 4.39
CA GLY A 61 -0.56 -1.79 3.52
C GLY A 61 -1.78 -1.17 4.16
N PHE A 62 -1.99 0.12 3.95
CA PHE A 62 -3.23 0.80 4.32
C PHE A 62 -3.92 1.44 3.11
N TYR A 63 -5.23 1.58 3.20
CA TYR A 63 -6.08 2.28 2.25
C TYR A 63 -6.39 3.70 2.71
N ALA A 64 -6.50 4.62 1.77
CA ALA A 64 -7.02 5.98 1.97
C ALA A 64 -7.81 6.45 0.75
N GLU A 65 -8.69 7.44 0.93
CA GLU A 65 -9.45 8.03 -0.17
C GLU A 65 -9.54 9.55 -0.10
N SER A 66 -9.76 10.18 -1.24
CA SER A 66 -9.78 11.63 -1.40
C SER A 66 -10.76 12.04 -2.48
N ASP A 67 -11.32 13.25 -2.36
CA ASP A 67 -12.10 13.90 -3.41
C ASP A 67 -11.22 14.72 -4.38
N ASP A 68 -9.99 15.07 -4.00
CA ASP A 68 -9.17 16.07 -4.70
C ASP A 68 -7.68 15.71 -4.85
N CYS A 69 -7.26 14.51 -4.44
CA CYS A 69 -5.86 14.06 -4.38
C CYS A 69 -4.93 14.87 -3.46
N ILE A 70 -5.47 15.76 -2.62
CA ILE A 70 -4.71 16.57 -1.68
C ILE A 70 -5.09 16.21 -0.25
N HIS A 71 -6.38 16.06 0.03
CA HIS A 71 -6.91 15.74 1.35
C HIS A 71 -7.37 14.27 1.38
N PHE A 72 -6.60 13.41 2.04
CA PHE A 72 -6.91 11.99 2.16
C PHE A 72 -7.50 11.64 3.53
N GLU A 73 -8.57 10.86 3.51
CA GLU A 73 -9.19 10.24 4.67
C GLU A 73 -8.71 8.80 4.79
N ILE A 74 -8.23 8.43 5.99
CA ILE A 74 -7.84 7.06 6.33
C ILE A 74 -8.97 6.47 7.20
N PRO A 75 -9.69 5.44 6.73
CA PRO A 75 -10.76 4.83 7.52
C PRO A 75 -10.22 4.09 8.74
N ALA A 76 -11.08 3.83 9.74
CA ALA A 76 -10.66 3.14 10.96
C ALA A 76 -10.10 1.72 10.69
N GLU A 77 -10.69 1.00 9.73
CA GLU A 77 -10.17 -0.28 9.23
C GLU A 77 -9.36 -0.07 7.94
N ALA A 78 -8.19 0.58 8.06
CA ALA A 78 -7.39 0.93 6.89
C ALA A 78 -6.52 -0.20 6.36
N LYS A 79 -6.16 -1.20 7.18
CA LYS A 79 -5.21 -2.26 6.79
C LYS A 79 -5.79 -3.14 5.68
N VAL A 80 -5.09 -3.20 4.54
CA VAL A 80 -5.53 -3.94 3.34
C VAL A 80 -4.62 -5.09 2.93
N TYR A 81 -3.37 -5.12 3.39
CA TYR A 81 -2.50 -6.29 3.24
C TYR A 81 -1.52 -6.41 4.40
N SER A 82 -0.98 -7.62 4.61
CA SER A 82 0.04 -7.95 5.61
C SER A 82 1.30 -8.46 4.92
N ARG A 83 2.45 -8.38 5.60
CA ARG A 83 3.67 -9.08 5.18
C ARG A 83 3.58 -10.60 5.36
N GLU A 84 2.56 -11.09 6.07
CA GLU A 84 2.25 -12.51 6.16
C GLU A 84 1.53 -12.96 4.89
N ILE A 85 2.23 -13.73 4.06
CA ILE A 85 1.71 -14.29 2.82
C ILE A 85 1.40 -15.78 3.01
N GLU A 86 0.20 -16.19 2.62
CA GLU A 86 -0.17 -17.58 2.40
C GLU A 86 -0.04 -17.90 0.91
N TRP A 87 0.84 -18.85 0.59
CA TRP A 87 1.14 -19.26 -0.77
C TRP A 87 0.14 -20.31 -1.28
N ALA A 88 0.06 -20.47 -2.60
CA ALA A 88 -0.84 -21.44 -3.23
C ALA A 88 -0.58 -22.91 -2.82
N ASP A 89 0.62 -23.23 -2.34
CA ASP A 89 0.98 -24.54 -1.81
C ASP A 89 0.67 -24.71 -0.29
N GLY A 90 0.03 -23.70 0.32
CA GLY A 90 -0.33 -23.67 1.74
C GLY A 90 0.79 -23.22 2.68
N ARG A 91 2.00 -22.92 2.18
CA ARG A 91 3.05 -22.34 3.02
C ARG A 91 2.63 -20.96 3.51
N LYS A 92 3.07 -20.60 4.72
CA LYS A 92 2.94 -19.25 5.27
C LYS A 92 4.33 -18.68 5.53
N THR A 93 4.56 -17.44 5.10
CA THR A 93 5.84 -16.76 5.29
C THR A 93 5.61 -15.31 5.64
N THR A 94 6.39 -14.79 6.59
CA THR A 94 6.48 -13.36 6.84
C THR A 94 7.58 -12.79 5.95
N GLN A 95 7.21 -11.92 5.01
CA GLN A 95 8.17 -11.27 4.12
C GLN A 95 9.02 -10.26 4.90
N CYS A 96 10.31 -10.17 4.60
CA CYS A 96 11.16 -9.14 5.20
C CYS A 96 10.67 -7.72 4.83
N ASN A 97 10.21 -7.56 3.59
CA ASN A 97 9.61 -6.35 3.05
C ASN A 97 8.47 -6.71 2.09
N LEU A 98 7.47 -5.84 2.00
CA LEU A 98 6.39 -5.95 1.01
C LEU A 98 6.06 -4.53 0.51
N GLU A 99 6.72 -4.16 -0.59
CA GLU A 99 6.87 -2.78 -1.07
C GLU A 99 6.13 -2.57 -2.39
N ARG A 100 6.00 -1.31 -2.82
CA ARG A 100 5.53 -0.95 -4.18
C ARG A 100 4.23 -1.66 -4.55
N PRO A 101 3.17 -1.54 -3.73
CA PRO A 101 1.90 -2.16 -4.06
C PRO A 101 1.41 -1.67 -5.42
N SER A 102 0.80 -2.57 -6.19
CA SER A 102 0.18 -2.25 -7.47
C SER A 102 -1.01 -3.15 -7.70
N ILE A 103 -2.16 -2.57 -8.03
CA ILE A 103 -3.40 -3.33 -8.29
C ILE A 103 -3.52 -3.60 -9.79
N LEU A 104 -3.86 -4.84 -10.14
CA LEU A 104 -4.42 -5.20 -11.43
C LEU A 104 -5.94 -5.25 -11.30
N PHE A 105 -6.62 -4.52 -12.19
CA PHE A 105 -8.07 -4.49 -12.27
C PHE A 105 -8.58 -5.50 -13.32
N ASP A 106 -9.74 -6.08 -13.08
CA ASP A 106 -10.45 -6.92 -14.04
C ASP A 106 -11.07 -6.10 -15.19
N GLU A 107 -11.73 -6.79 -16.12
CA GLU A 107 -12.43 -6.16 -17.26
C GLU A 107 -13.62 -5.26 -16.85
N ASN A 108 -14.11 -5.41 -15.63
CA ASN A 108 -15.20 -4.60 -15.06
C ASN A 108 -14.68 -3.42 -14.22
N GLY A 109 -13.34 -3.29 -14.07
CA GLY A 109 -12.72 -2.25 -13.25
C GLY A 109 -12.63 -2.58 -11.76
N ASN A 110 -12.87 -3.83 -11.35
CA ASN A 110 -12.72 -4.24 -9.95
C ASN A 110 -11.27 -4.63 -9.64
N PRO A 111 -10.73 -4.32 -8.45
CA PRO A 111 -9.44 -4.83 -8.00
C PRO A 111 -9.44 -6.37 -7.98
N ALA A 112 -8.54 -6.99 -8.74
CA ALA A 112 -8.47 -8.46 -8.87
C ALA A 112 -7.20 -9.04 -8.23
N TYR A 113 -6.05 -8.41 -8.46
CA TYR A 113 -4.77 -8.87 -7.92
C TYR A 113 -3.95 -7.71 -7.36
N LEU A 114 -3.24 -7.97 -6.27
CA LEU A 114 -2.23 -7.09 -5.69
C LEU A 114 -0.84 -7.65 -5.98
N TYR A 115 0.01 -6.80 -6.53
CA TYR A 115 1.43 -7.06 -6.74
C TYR A 115 2.26 -6.24 -5.78
N CYS A 116 3.24 -6.87 -5.13
CA CYS A 116 4.20 -6.17 -4.28
C CYS A 116 5.61 -6.71 -4.51
N ALA A 117 6.62 -5.84 -4.46
CA ALA A 117 8.01 -6.25 -4.44
C ALA A 117 8.35 -6.85 -3.06
N SER A 118 8.99 -8.02 -3.06
CA SER A 118 9.36 -8.77 -1.87
C SER A 118 10.71 -9.46 -2.06
N GLY A 119 11.19 -10.11 -1.02
CA GLY A 119 12.33 -11.00 -1.09
C GLY A 119 12.48 -11.85 0.17
N ASP A 120 13.34 -12.85 0.03
CA ASP A 120 13.76 -13.70 1.14
C ASP A 120 14.68 -12.89 2.07
N GLY A 121 14.53 -13.08 3.38
CA GLY A 121 15.30 -12.35 4.39
C GLY A 121 14.80 -12.63 5.81
N GLU A 122 15.67 -12.41 6.80
CA GLU A 122 15.35 -12.67 8.21
C GLU A 122 14.73 -11.46 8.91
N SER A 123 14.97 -10.25 8.40
CA SER A 123 14.48 -9.01 9.00
C SER A 123 14.29 -7.92 7.93
N PRO A 124 13.50 -6.88 8.23
CA PRO A 124 13.35 -5.71 7.36
C PRO A 124 14.67 -5.20 6.79
N TYR A 125 14.70 -4.97 5.48
CA TYR A 125 15.84 -4.48 4.70
C TYR A 125 17.09 -5.37 4.73
N ASN A 126 16.99 -6.59 5.29
CA ASN A 126 18.04 -7.58 5.35
C ASN A 126 17.70 -8.76 4.41
N PHE A 127 17.79 -8.49 3.11
CA PHE A 127 17.52 -9.49 2.09
C PHE A 127 18.64 -10.54 2.03
N ALA A 128 18.26 -11.80 2.01
CA ALA A 128 19.13 -12.94 1.85
C ALA A 128 18.48 -13.94 0.89
N GLY A 129 19.06 -14.13 -0.29
CA GLY A 129 18.53 -15.02 -1.32
C GLY A 129 17.91 -14.24 -2.48
N HIS A 130 16.64 -14.50 -2.78
CA HIS A 130 15.99 -13.97 -3.97
C HIS A 130 15.05 -12.81 -3.66
N THR A 131 14.98 -11.86 -4.60
CA THR A 131 13.94 -10.83 -4.65
C THR A 131 12.96 -11.17 -5.76
N TYR A 132 11.68 -10.92 -5.54
CA TYR A 132 10.61 -11.30 -6.46
C TYR A 132 9.41 -10.35 -6.33
N VAL A 133 8.48 -10.45 -7.26
CA VAL A 133 7.16 -9.81 -7.13
C VAL A 133 6.18 -10.86 -6.66
N ALA A 134 5.60 -10.66 -5.48
CA ALA A 134 4.50 -11.48 -5.00
C ALA A 134 3.20 -11.03 -5.69
N CYS A 135 2.40 -11.99 -6.14
CA CYS A 135 1.06 -11.77 -6.68
C CYS A 135 0.05 -12.39 -5.72
N MET A 136 -0.92 -11.60 -5.28
CA MET A 136 -1.95 -12.00 -4.33
C MET A 136 -3.32 -11.72 -4.94
N GLU A 137 -4.19 -12.72 -4.96
CA GLU A 137 -5.60 -12.52 -5.32
C GLU A 137 -6.29 -11.65 -4.26
N ILE A 138 -6.98 -10.60 -4.69
CA ILE A 138 -7.78 -9.76 -3.81
C ILE A 138 -9.11 -10.47 -3.57
N LYS A 139 -9.42 -10.71 -2.30
CA LYS A 139 -10.67 -11.34 -1.89
C LYS A 139 -11.55 -10.32 -1.18
N GLU A 140 -12.85 -10.38 -1.45
CA GLU A 140 -13.81 -9.64 -0.64
C GLU A 140 -13.75 -10.15 0.79
N LYS A 141 -13.74 -9.22 1.75
CA LYS A 141 -13.85 -9.57 3.17
C LYS A 141 -15.24 -10.15 3.39
N GLU A 142 -15.32 -11.40 3.84
CA GLU A 142 -16.59 -11.99 4.28
C GLU A 142 -17.18 -11.09 5.38
N LYS A 143 -18.45 -10.70 5.21
CA LYS A 143 -19.16 -9.79 6.11
C LYS A 143 -19.56 -10.45 7.43
#